data_AF-A0A7S1IVT0-F1
#
_entry.id   AF-A0A7S1IVT0-F1
#
_cell.length_a   1.000
_cell.length_b   1.000
_cell.length_c   1.000
_cell.angle_alpha   90.00
_cell.angle_beta   90.00
_cell.angle_gamma   90.00
#
_symmetry.space_group_name_H-M   'P 1'
#
loop_
_entity.id
_entity.type
_entity.pdbx_description
1 polymer ?
#
loop_
_entity_poly.entity_id
_entity_poly.type
_entity_poly.pdbx_seq_one_letter_code
_entity_poly.pdbx_strand_id
1 'polypeptide(L)'
;MAPPGGGRNNVTPRFARHFNLITITTFDETTMKKIFNTLLDFITTRPGWGAFARGLVPNLVQATLNIFDTICAEMLPTPEKSHYTFNLRDVSKVFQGMYMAGAEKVADETAMQRLWVHETQRTFADRLINDEDREWFRKLVGKTLQSLFKKDYSMVVSKEPLIYADFMERMVDDQVYEEIAQVDTARQAIEDYLEVYNSLYQKKMDLVIFNYVIEHVSRLSRIIKQPYANALLIGVGGSGRQSCTRLAAHIADNKLFTITLSNSYSREAWKDDMRMMMKQAGASGQPTVFIFLDSQIKEESFLEDISNILNTGEIPNLFPSDEVETLTDAVKATAKEAG
;
A
#
# COMPACT_ATOMS: atom_id res chain seq x y z
N MET A 1 16.74 3.33 -16.12
CA MET A 1 17.62 2.51 -15.24
C MET A 1 18.20 3.42 -14.18
N ALA A 2 18.30 2.97 -12.94
CA ALA A 2 19.01 3.73 -11.92
C ALA A 2 20.53 3.70 -12.19
N PRO A 3 21.30 4.69 -11.72
CA PRO A 3 22.75 4.71 -11.91
C PRO A 3 23.39 3.42 -11.38
N PRO A 4 24.46 2.92 -12.03
CA PRO A 4 25.20 1.78 -11.52
C PRO A 4 25.83 2.08 -10.16
N GLY A 5 25.86 1.08 -9.28
CA GLY A 5 26.26 1.23 -7.88
C GLY A 5 25.31 0.52 -6.91
N GLY A 6 25.75 0.29 -5.67
CA GLY A 6 24.95 -0.36 -4.63
C GLY A 6 24.48 -1.78 -4.98
N GLY A 7 25.27 -2.54 -5.74
CA GLY A 7 24.92 -3.89 -6.22
C GLY A 7 24.25 -3.93 -7.60
N ARG A 8 23.98 -2.78 -8.24
CA ARG A 8 23.44 -2.73 -9.61
C ARG A 8 24.52 -2.90 -10.66
N ASN A 9 24.27 -3.77 -11.63
CA ASN A 9 25.20 -4.06 -12.73
C ASN A 9 25.30 -2.92 -13.75
N ASN A 10 26.49 -2.75 -14.31
CA ASN A 10 26.71 -1.85 -15.45
C ASN A 10 26.05 -2.41 -16.72
N VAL A 11 25.42 -1.53 -17.49
CA VAL A 11 24.94 -1.87 -18.83
C VAL A 11 26.13 -1.93 -19.78
N THR A 12 26.24 -3.00 -20.57
CA THR A 12 27.37 -3.14 -21.49
C THR A 12 27.34 -2.06 -22.58
N PRO A 13 28.48 -1.46 -22.96
CA PRO A 13 28.52 -0.45 -24.03
C PRO A 13 28.02 -0.98 -25.39
N ARG A 14 28.22 -2.28 -25.66
CA ARG A 14 27.73 -2.95 -26.86
C ARG A 14 26.21 -2.96 -26.95
N PHE A 15 25.53 -3.11 -25.83
CA PHE A 15 24.07 -3.00 -25.77
C PHE A 15 23.64 -1.53 -25.84
N ALA A 16 24.29 -0.66 -25.06
CA ALA A 16 23.95 0.76 -24.97
C ALA A 16 24.04 1.49 -26.32
N ARG A 17 24.94 1.11 -27.23
CA ARG A 17 25.08 1.74 -28.56
C ARG A 17 23.79 1.69 -29.43
N HIS A 18 22.85 0.82 -29.10
CA HIS A 18 21.59 0.66 -29.82
C HIS A 18 20.47 1.58 -29.30
N PHE A 19 20.73 2.33 -28.22
CA PHE A 19 19.74 3.15 -27.53
C PHE A 19 20.27 4.57 -27.28
N ASN A 20 19.35 5.54 -27.25
CA ASN A 20 19.66 6.86 -26.73
C ASN A 20 19.49 6.86 -25.21
N LEU A 21 20.51 7.33 -24.49
CA LEU A 21 20.46 7.42 -23.03
C LEU A 21 19.90 8.79 -22.62
N ILE A 22 18.73 8.79 -21.98
CA ILE A 22 18.13 9.98 -21.37
C ILE A 22 18.24 9.83 -19.86
N THR A 23 18.96 10.77 -19.22
CA THR A 23 19.15 10.77 -17.76
C THR A 23 18.14 11.71 -17.13
N ILE A 24 17.38 11.20 -16.15
CA ILE A 24 16.48 12.00 -15.31
C ILE A 24 17.26 12.34 -14.04
N THR A 25 17.49 13.63 -13.81
CA THR A 25 18.13 14.13 -12.59
C THR A 25 17.12 14.21 -11.44
N THR A 26 17.62 14.26 -10.21
CA THR A 26 16.80 14.55 -9.04
C THR A 26 16.12 15.91 -9.21
N PHE A 27 14.85 15.99 -8.83
CA PHE A 27 14.10 17.24 -8.85
C PHE A 27 14.60 18.17 -7.74
N ASP A 28 14.65 19.46 -8.02
CA ASP A 28 14.90 20.47 -7.01
C ASP A 28 13.67 20.65 -6.10
N GLU A 29 13.88 21.23 -4.92
CA GLU A 29 12.84 21.42 -3.91
C GLU A 29 11.66 22.23 -4.46
N THR A 30 11.89 23.23 -5.31
CA THR A 30 10.81 24.07 -5.85
C THR A 30 9.92 23.29 -6.81
N THR A 31 10.51 22.44 -7.65
CA THR A 31 9.76 21.54 -8.54
C THR A 31 8.96 20.50 -7.74
N MET A 32 9.56 19.89 -6.71
CA MET A 32 8.86 18.93 -5.86
C MET A 32 7.66 19.56 -5.16
N LYS A 33 7.83 20.74 -4.56
CA LYS A 33 6.72 21.50 -3.97
C LYS A 33 5.64 21.79 -4.98
N LYS A 34 5.99 22.23 -6.19
CA LYS A 34 5.00 22.52 -7.24
C LYS A 34 4.18 21.28 -7.61
N ILE A 35 4.84 20.13 -7.82
CA ILE A 35 4.18 18.87 -8.16
C ILE A 35 3.20 18.45 -7.05
N PHE A 36 3.68 18.36 -5.81
CA PHE A 36 2.88 17.84 -4.71
C PHE A 36 1.81 18.82 -4.20
N ASN A 37 2.04 20.13 -4.31
CA ASN A 37 0.98 21.12 -4.08
C ASN A 37 -0.13 20.97 -5.10
N THR A 38 0.20 20.81 -6.39
CA THR A 38 -0.81 20.62 -7.44
C THR A 38 -1.61 19.34 -7.19
N LEU A 39 -0.94 18.25 -6.79
CA LEU A 39 -1.59 16.98 -6.45
C LEU A 39 -2.54 17.12 -5.25
N LEU A 40 -2.06 17.66 -4.13
CA LEU A 40 -2.87 17.75 -2.92
C LEU A 40 -3.99 18.80 -3.06
N ASP A 41 -3.75 19.90 -3.78
CA ASP A 41 -4.80 20.87 -4.11
C ASP A 41 -5.93 20.19 -4.89
N PHE A 42 -5.61 19.41 -5.93
CA PHE A 42 -6.59 18.60 -6.65
C PHE A 42 -7.41 17.70 -5.71
N ILE A 43 -6.76 17.00 -4.78
CA ILE A 43 -7.46 16.17 -3.78
C ILE A 43 -8.44 17.00 -2.95
N THR A 44 -8.00 18.15 -2.43
CA THR A 44 -8.82 19.04 -1.59
C THR A 44 -9.87 19.85 -2.35
N THR A 45 -9.84 19.84 -3.68
CA THR A 45 -10.89 20.48 -4.51
C THR A 45 -12.09 19.58 -4.75
N ARG A 46 -11.99 18.28 -4.45
CA ARG A 46 -13.11 17.33 -4.54
C ARG A 46 -14.26 17.72 -3.58
N PRO A 47 -15.50 17.37 -3.90
CA PRO A 47 -16.63 17.55 -2.99
C PRO A 47 -16.39 16.91 -1.62
N GLY A 48 -16.94 17.52 -0.57
CA GLY A 48 -16.85 17.04 0.81
C GLY A 48 -15.74 17.66 1.65
N TRP A 49 -14.67 18.21 1.05
CA TRP A 49 -13.61 18.89 1.80
C TRP A 49 -14.07 20.27 2.31
N GLY A 50 -13.76 20.56 3.57
CA GLY A 50 -14.02 21.88 4.16
C GLY A 50 -13.12 22.98 3.58
N ALA A 51 -13.57 24.24 3.67
CA ALA A 51 -12.84 25.40 3.13
C ALA A 51 -11.43 25.57 3.73
N PHE A 52 -11.19 25.04 4.94
CA PHE A 52 -9.89 25.05 5.60
C PHE A 52 -8.83 24.20 4.85
N ALA A 53 -9.25 23.17 4.11
CA ALA A 53 -8.36 22.14 3.58
C ALA A 53 -7.32 22.72 2.61
N ARG A 54 -7.75 23.63 1.72
CA ARG A 54 -6.85 24.29 0.74
C ARG A 54 -5.78 25.14 1.42
N GLY A 55 -6.11 25.78 2.54
CA GLY A 55 -5.15 26.58 3.31
C GLY A 55 -4.02 25.75 3.93
N LEU A 56 -4.28 24.46 4.22
CA LEU A 56 -3.30 23.56 4.80
C LEU A 56 -2.36 22.90 3.77
N VAL A 57 -2.72 22.90 2.48
CA VAL A 57 -1.98 22.19 1.42
C VAL A 57 -0.49 22.54 1.41
N PRO A 58 -0.07 23.82 1.38
CA PRO A 58 1.37 24.16 1.32
C PRO A 58 2.15 23.65 2.53
N ASN A 59 1.55 23.73 3.72
CA ASN A 59 2.18 23.28 4.96
C ASN A 59 2.27 21.76 5.04
N LEU A 60 1.24 21.03 4.58
CA LEU A 60 1.26 19.57 4.53
C LEU A 60 2.29 19.05 3.53
N VAL A 61 2.41 19.69 2.37
CA VAL A 61 3.43 19.34 1.38
C VAL A 61 4.83 19.59 1.91
N GLN A 62 5.07 20.76 2.52
CA GLN A 62 6.34 21.06 3.16
C GLN A 62 6.64 20.05 4.29
N ALA A 63 5.65 19.72 5.10
CA ALA A 63 5.81 18.78 6.20
C ALA A 63 6.22 17.39 5.71
N THR A 64 5.56 16.87 4.68
CA THR A 64 5.90 15.56 4.09
C THR A 64 7.30 15.57 3.47
N LEU A 65 7.69 16.63 2.76
CA LEU A 65 9.03 16.75 2.17
C LEU A 65 10.12 16.83 3.25
N ASN A 66 9.90 17.62 4.31
CA ASN A 66 10.84 17.69 5.44
C ASN A 66 11.02 16.33 6.11
N ILE A 67 9.94 15.57 6.32
CA ILE A 67 10.02 14.23 6.88
C ILE A 67 10.79 13.30 5.95
N PHE A 68 10.48 13.34 4.65
CA PHE A 68 11.12 12.51 3.63
C PHE A 68 12.62 12.76 3.56
N ASP A 69 13.04 14.03 3.44
CA ASP A 69 14.45 14.41 3.36
C ASP A 69 15.21 14.01 4.64
N THR A 70 14.59 14.21 5.81
CA THR A 70 15.19 13.83 7.10
C THR A 70 15.36 12.32 7.23
N ILE A 71 14.35 11.53 6.86
CA ILE A 71 14.42 10.07 6.86
C ILE A 71 15.49 9.56 5.89
N CYS A 72 15.54 10.11 4.68
CA CYS A 72 16.56 9.74 3.70
C CYS A 72 17.98 10.06 4.17
N ALA A 73 18.15 11.11 4.98
CA ALA A 73 19.46 11.51 5.51
C ALA A 73 19.88 10.69 6.74
N GLU A 74 18.97 10.44 7.68
CA GLU A 74 19.31 9.83 8.99
C GLU A 74 19.09 8.31 9.01
N MET A 75 18.09 7.79 8.29
CA MET A 75 17.68 6.38 8.35
C MET A 75 18.24 5.59 7.16
N LEU A 76 19.57 5.53 7.08
CA LEU A 76 20.28 4.86 5.99
C LEU A 76 20.18 3.32 6.08
N PRO A 77 20.12 2.62 4.92
CA PRO A 77 20.08 1.17 4.91
C PRO A 77 21.39 0.57 5.42
N THR A 78 21.30 -0.28 6.42
CA THR A 78 22.42 -1.08 6.96
C THR A 78 22.18 -2.57 6.66
N PRO A 79 23.16 -3.48 6.86
CA PRO A 79 22.91 -4.92 6.70
C PRO A 79 21.74 -5.44 7.57
N GLU A 80 21.55 -4.88 8.76
CA GLU A 80 20.44 -5.22 9.66
C GLU A 80 19.10 -4.58 9.23
N LYS A 81 19.16 -3.42 8.56
CA LYS A 81 18.01 -2.59 8.16
C LYS A 81 18.02 -2.32 6.64
N SER A 82 18.27 -3.35 5.85
CA SER A 82 18.50 -3.21 4.39
C SER A 82 17.27 -2.71 3.62
N HIS A 83 16.08 -2.88 4.19
CA HIS A 83 14.80 -2.43 3.65
C HIS A 83 14.50 -0.95 3.96
N TYR A 84 15.39 -0.22 4.65
CA TYR A 84 15.24 1.21 4.94
C TYR A 84 15.60 2.01 3.69
N THR A 85 14.79 1.82 2.67
CA THR A 85 14.91 2.47 1.38
C THR A 85 13.66 3.32 1.20
N PHE A 86 13.88 4.60 0.98
CA PHE A 86 12.83 5.59 0.82
C PHE A 86 13.05 6.34 -0.49
N ASN A 87 11.98 6.58 -1.22
CA ASN A 87 12.03 7.29 -2.50
C ASN A 87 10.79 8.18 -2.70
N LEU A 88 10.79 8.98 -3.77
CA LEU A 88 9.70 9.93 -4.03
C LEU A 88 8.31 9.29 -4.20
N ARG A 89 8.21 7.99 -4.52
CA ARG A 89 6.93 7.28 -4.54
C ARG A 89 6.30 7.25 -3.15
N ASP A 90 7.11 7.25 -2.10
CA ASP A 90 6.62 7.26 -0.72
C ASP A 90 5.91 8.58 -0.39
N VAL A 91 6.44 9.70 -0.87
CA VAL A 91 5.75 11.00 -0.77
C VAL A 91 4.38 10.95 -1.47
N SER A 92 4.31 10.40 -2.69
CA SER A 92 3.04 10.21 -3.39
C SER A 92 2.07 9.29 -2.62
N LYS A 93 2.57 8.23 -1.97
CA LYS A 93 1.75 7.29 -1.19
C LYS A 93 1.07 7.94 0.02
N VAL A 94 1.72 8.92 0.65
CA VAL A 94 1.09 9.70 1.74
C VAL A 94 -0.17 10.40 1.22
N PHE A 95 -0.05 11.13 0.11
CA PHE A 95 -1.17 11.86 -0.46
C PHE A 95 -2.22 10.93 -1.11
N GLN A 96 -1.79 9.80 -1.68
CA GLN A 96 -2.70 8.76 -2.15
C GLN A 96 -3.52 8.16 -1.00
N GLY A 97 -2.93 7.98 0.18
CA GLY A 97 -3.66 7.60 1.39
C GLY A 97 -4.68 8.66 1.82
N MET A 98 -4.29 9.94 1.80
CA MET A 98 -5.21 11.03 2.10
C MET A 98 -6.36 11.13 1.09
N TYR A 99 -6.11 10.78 -0.18
CA TYR A 99 -7.14 10.73 -1.23
C TYR A 99 -8.21 9.67 -0.97
N MET A 100 -7.87 8.58 -0.26
CA MET A 100 -8.81 7.52 0.08
C MET A 100 -9.79 7.93 1.18
N ALA A 101 -9.42 8.90 2.03
CA ALA A 101 -10.25 9.32 3.15
C ALA A 101 -11.58 9.91 2.67
N GLY A 102 -12.66 9.60 3.40
CA GLY A 102 -13.94 10.25 3.21
C GLY A 102 -13.82 11.73 3.54
N ALA A 103 -13.83 12.59 2.53
CA ALA A 103 -13.64 14.04 2.69
C ALA A 103 -14.63 14.63 3.72
N GLU A 104 -15.87 14.16 3.71
CA GLU A 104 -16.94 14.59 4.63
C GLU A 104 -16.68 14.21 6.10
N LYS A 105 -15.88 13.15 6.33
CA LYS A 105 -15.50 12.70 7.67
C LYS A 105 -14.33 13.52 8.24
N VAL A 106 -13.65 14.32 7.41
CA VAL A 106 -12.57 15.22 7.83
C VAL A 106 -13.15 16.60 8.17
N ALA A 107 -13.65 16.73 9.39
CA ALA A 107 -14.46 17.88 9.80
C ALA A 107 -13.68 19.20 9.97
N ASP A 108 -12.41 19.14 10.39
CA ASP A 108 -11.62 20.34 10.71
C ASP A 108 -10.11 20.19 10.38
N GLU A 109 -9.37 21.28 10.58
CA GLU A 109 -7.92 21.32 10.34
C GLU A 109 -7.16 20.27 11.14
N THR A 110 -7.59 19.98 12.38
CA THR A 110 -6.93 19.01 13.26
C THR A 110 -7.20 17.59 12.78
N ALA A 111 -8.40 17.29 12.29
CA ALA A 111 -8.74 16.01 11.67
C ALA A 111 -7.92 15.76 10.41
N MET A 112 -7.71 16.79 9.58
CA MET A 112 -6.85 16.68 8.38
C MET A 112 -5.38 16.48 8.75
N GLN A 113 -4.89 17.17 9.77
CA GLN A 113 -3.54 16.96 10.32
C GLN A 113 -3.39 15.55 10.89
N ARG A 114 -4.40 15.02 11.59
CA ARG A 114 -4.40 13.66 12.14
C ARG A 114 -4.40 12.60 11.05
N LEU A 115 -5.19 12.79 10.00
CA LEU A 115 -5.16 11.94 8.81
C LEU A 115 -3.76 11.94 8.18
N TRP A 116 -3.14 13.11 8.02
CA TRP A 116 -1.77 13.21 7.52
C TRP A 116 -0.75 12.50 8.43
N VAL A 117 -0.87 12.63 9.75
CA VAL A 117 -0.02 11.88 10.70
C VAL A 117 -0.21 10.37 10.52
N HIS A 118 -1.45 9.90 10.39
CA HIS A 118 -1.72 8.49 10.14
C HIS A 118 -1.06 8.03 8.83
N GLU A 119 -1.25 8.74 7.72
CA GLU A 119 -0.73 8.34 6.42
C GLU A 119 0.80 8.40 6.33
N THR A 120 1.43 9.35 7.02
CA THR A 120 2.90 9.38 7.16
C THR A 120 3.40 8.20 8.00
N GLN A 121 2.72 7.82 9.07
CA GLN A 121 3.06 6.61 9.85
C GLN A 121 2.91 5.33 9.02
N ARG A 122 1.80 5.15 8.28
CA ARG A 122 1.60 3.97 7.43
C ARG A 122 2.62 3.86 6.31
N THR A 123 3.11 5.00 5.81
CA THR A 123 4.05 5.02 4.69
C THR A 123 5.50 4.81 5.11
N PHE A 124 5.91 5.47 6.21
CA PHE A 124 7.30 5.48 6.67
C PHE A 124 7.53 4.63 7.92
N ALA A 125 6.72 4.81 8.97
CA ALA A 125 6.94 4.19 10.27
C ALA A 125 6.71 2.67 10.27
N ASP A 126 5.83 2.15 9.40
CA ASP A 126 5.58 0.71 9.29
C ASP A 126 6.80 -0.09 8.80
N ARG A 127 7.81 0.57 8.21
CA ARG A 127 9.09 -0.07 7.85
C ARG A 127 10.05 -0.17 9.04
N LEU A 128 9.79 0.56 10.13
CA LEU A 128 10.70 0.65 11.26
C LEU A 128 10.55 -0.57 12.18
N ILE A 129 11.69 -1.17 12.55
CA ILE A 129 11.73 -2.51 13.16
C ILE A 129 11.74 -2.45 14.68
N ASN A 130 12.44 -1.46 15.25
CA ASN A 130 12.63 -1.33 16.69
C ASN A 130 11.84 -0.12 17.23
N ASP A 131 11.64 -0.09 18.54
CA ASP A 131 10.86 0.98 19.17
C ASP A 131 11.64 2.30 19.24
N GLU A 132 12.98 2.25 19.22
CA GLU A 132 13.85 3.43 19.17
C GLU A 132 13.62 4.24 17.88
N ASP A 133 13.62 3.57 16.72
CA ASP A 133 13.38 4.19 15.42
C ASP A 133 11.95 4.73 15.32
N ARG A 134 10.98 3.99 15.87
CA ARG A 134 9.57 4.45 15.93
C ARG A 134 9.41 5.69 16.79
N GLU A 135 10.09 5.76 17.93
CA GLU A 135 10.10 6.93 18.79
C GLU A 135 10.83 8.11 18.16
N TRP A 136 11.94 7.87 17.45
CA TRP A 136 12.61 8.87 16.63
C TRP A 136 11.64 9.45 15.58
N PHE A 137 10.91 8.60 14.86
CA PHE A 137 9.94 9.04 13.86
C PHE A 137 8.81 9.85 14.48
N ARG A 138 8.27 9.40 15.63
CA ARG A 138 7.26 10.13 16.39
C ARG A 138 7.75 11.53 16.77
N LYS A 139 8.98 11.65 17.26
CA LYS A 139 9.61 12.95 17.59
C LYS A 139 9.79 13.83 16.35
N LEU A 140 10.17 13.26 15.21
CA LEU A 140 10.28 13.99 13.94
C LEU A 140 8.92 14.56 13.49
N VAL A 141 7.86 13.75 13.55
CA VAL A 141 6.49 14.20 13.25
C VAL A 141 6.07 15.31 14.22
N GLY A 142 6.30 15.15 15.53
CA GLY A 142 6.00 16.17 16.53
C GLY A 142 6.73 17.50 16.31
N LYS A 143 8.02 17.47 15.98
CA LYS A 143 8.79 18.68 15.62
C LYS A 143 8.23 19.35 14.36
N THR A 144 7.84 18.57 13.37
CA THR A 144 7.26 19.06 12.11
C THR A 144 5.90 19.73 12.37
N LEU A 145 5.06 19.12 13.19
CA LEU A 145 3.77 19.69 13.63
C LEU A 145 3.97 21.03 14.35
N GLN A 146 4.91 21.09 15.28
CA GLN A 146 5.18 22.31 16.04
C GLN A 146 5.76 23.42 15.15
N SER A 147 6.61 23.07 14.19
CA SER A 147 7.23 24.04 13.28
C SER A 147 6.22 24.69 12.33
N LEU A 148 5.43 23.87 11.63
CA LEU A 148 4.57 24.30 10.51
C LEU A 148 3.13 24.61 10.92
N PHE A 149 2.59 23.90 11.92
CA PHE A 149 1.20 24.03 12.35
C PHE A 149 1.05 24.63 13.75
N LYS A 150 2.15 24.90 14.45
CA LYS A 150 2.18 25.45 15.82
C LYS A 150 1.33 24.63 16.81
N LYS A 151 1.28 23.31 16.60
CA LYS A 151 0.56 22.36 17.45
C LYS A 151 1.52 21.29 17.94
N ASP A 152 1.37 20.93 19.21
CA ASP A 152 2.04 19.77 19.78
C ASP A 152 1.40 18.47 19.24
N TYR A 153 2.20 17.41 19.18
CA TYR A 153 1.75 16.09 18.72
C TYR A 153 0.51 15.61 19.47
N SER A 154 0.45 15.80 20.79
CA SER A 154 -0.67 15.39 21.66
C SER A 154 -1.98 16.14 21.38
N MET A 155 -1.91 17.35 20.80
CA MET A 155 -3.11 18.09 20.41
C MET A 155 -3.76 17.53 19.14
N VAL A 156 -2.95 16.93 18.26
CA VAL A 156 -3.41 16.31 17.02
C VAL A 156 -3.79 14.84 17.26
N VAL A 157 -2.94 14.12 17.99
CA VAL A 157 -3.07 12.71 18.31
C VAL A 157 -3.40 12.55 19.79
N SER A 158 -4.69 12.47 20.09
CA SER A 158 -5.20 12.34 21.46
C SER A 158 -5.20 10.89 21.97
N LYS A 159 -5.26 9.91 21.05
CA LYS A 159 -5.26 8.47 21.36
C LYS A 159 -4.34 7.75 20.39
N GLU A 160 -3.60 6.78 20.91
CA GLU A 160 -2.81 5.84 20.13
C GLU A 160 -3.28 4.40 20.40
N PRO A 161 -3.26 3.51 19.39
CA PRO A 161 -2.87 3.76 17.99
C PRO A 161 -3.91 4.59 17.22
N LEU A 162 -3.45 5.38 16.24
CA LEU A 162 -4.34 5.96 15.22
C LEU A 162 -4.72 4.84 14.24
N ILE A 163 -6.01 4.55 14.14
CA ILE A 163 -6.53 3.54 13.24
C ILE A 163 -7.55 4.19 12.32
N TYR A 164 -7.35 3.99 11.02
CA TYR A 164 -8.33 4.32 10.00
C TYR A 164 -8.75 3.05 9.28
N ALA A 165 -10.03 2.92 9.01
CA ALA A 165 -10.63 1.77 8.37
C ALA A 165 -11.86 2.18 7.56
N ASP A 166 -12.26 1.29 6.65
CA ASP A 166 -13.42 1.45 5.77
C ASP A 166 -14.51 0.40 6.02
N PHE A 167 -14.29 -0.53 6.95
CA PHE A 167 -15.18 -1.64 7.25
C PHE A 167 -16.15 -1.37 8.40
N MET A 168 -16.26 -0.12 8.86
CA MET A 168 -17.09 0.25 10.03
C MET A 168 -18.58 0.11 9.72
N GLU A 169 -19.01 0.43 8.49
CA GLU A 169 -20.38 0.30 8.03
C GLU A 169 -20.53 -0.92 7.12
N ARG A 170 -21.55 -1.74 7.41
CA ARG A 170 -21.87 -2.94 6.62
C ARG A 170 -22.96 -2.62 5.61
N MET A 171 -22.93 -3.31 4.47
CA MET A 171 -23.97 -3.24 3.44
C MET A 171 -24.11 -1.85 2.77
N VAL A 172 -23.04 -1.04 2.79
CA VAL A 172 -22.94 0.19 2.02
C VAL A 172 -22.00 -0.09 0.85
N ASP A 173 -22.48 0.17 -0.38
CA ASP A 173 -21.70 -0.06 -1.61
C ASP A 173 -20.41 0.78 -1.65
N ASP A 174 -20.41 1.95 -1.00
CA ASP A 174 -19.24 2.83 -0.90
C ASP A 174 -18.72 2.91 0.54
N GLN A 175 -17.88 1.94 0.90
CA GLN A 175 -17.19 1.91 2.18
C GLN A 175 -16.26 3.12 2.34
N VAL A 176 -16.54 3.96 3.33
CA VAL A 176 -15.82 5.22 3.58
C VAL A 176 -14.63 4.99 4.48
N TYR A 177 -13.43 5.36 4.02
CA TYR A 177 -12.22 5.30 4.84
C TYR A 177 -12.20 6.45 5.86
N GLU A 178 -12.33 6.11 7.15
CA GLU A 178 -12.47 7.09 8.23
C GLU A 178 -11.72 6.69 9.50
N GLU A 179 -11.59 7.65 10.43
CA GLU A 179 -10.95 7.43 11.73
C GLU A 179 -11.84 6.57 12.64
N ILE A 180 -11.25 5.54 13.25
CA ILE A 180 -11.93 4.73 14.25
C ILE A 180 -11.88 5.44 15.62
N ALA A 181 -13.01 6.02 16.03
CA ALA A 181 -13.11 6.70 17.32
C ALA A 181 -13.07 5.76 18.55
N GLN A 182 -13.59 4.54 18.40
CA GLN A 182 -13.68 3.53 19.46
C GLN A 182 -13.20 2.17 18.94
N VAL A 183 -12.19 1.61 19.59
CA VAL A 183 -11.62 0.31 19.19
C VAL A 183 -12.62 -0.83 19.35
N ASP A 184 -13.55 -0.73 20.31
CA ASP A 184 -14.55 -1.76 20.57
C ASP A 184 -15.57 -1.89 19.42
N THR A 185 -15.93 -0.79 18.76
CA THR A 185 -16.83 -0.84 17.58
C THR A 185 -16.14 -1.49 16.38
N ALA A 186 -14.84 -1.22 16.19
CA ALA A 186 -14.04 -1.89 15.17
C ALA A 186 -13.87 -3.39 15.47
N ARG A 187 -13.73 -3.76 16.75
CA ARG A 187 -13.69 -5.16 17.17
C ARG A 187 -14.97 -5.88 16.75
N GLN A 188 -16.13 -5.33 17.11
CA GLN A 188 -17.43 -5.91 16.77
C GLN A 188 -17.59 -6.05 15.26
N ALA A 189 -17.26 -5.02 14.48
CA ALA A 189 -17.35 -5.06 13.03
C ALA A 189 -16.52 -6.22 12.43
N ILE A 190 -15.27 -6.39 12.88
CA ILE A 190 -14.38 -7.45 12.41
C ILE A 190 -14.88 -8.85 12.85
N GLU A 191 -15.35 -8.99 14.09
CA GLU A 191 -15.92 -10.25 14.60
C GLU A 191 -17.13 -10.68 13.76
N ASP A 192 -17.99 -9.73 13.44
CA ASP A 192 -19.13 -10.03 12.61
C ASP A 192 -18.68 -10.43 11.19
N TYR A 193 -17.62 -9.83 10.61
CA TYR A 193 -17.11 -10.21 9.27
C TYR A 193 -16.50 -11.62 9.32
N LEU A 194 -15.86 -11.97 10.44
CA LEU A 194 -15.32 -13.29 10.67
C LEU A 194 -16.45 -14.35 10.76
N GLU A 195 -17.59 -14.01 11.37
CA GLU A 195 -18.75 -14.89 11.41
C GLU A 195 -19.29 -15.18 9.99
N VAL A 196 -19.46 -14.13 9.19
CA VAL A 196 -19.88 -14.26 7.77
C VAL A 196 -18.88 -15.11 7.00
N TYR A 197 -17.58 -14.85 7.12
CA TYR A 197 -16.54 -15.68 6.50
C TYR A 197 -16.68 -17.16 6.88
N ASN A 198 -16.83 -17.45 8.17
CA ASN A 198 -16.94 -18.81 8.69
C ASN A 198 -18.24 -19.53 8.29
N SER A 199 -19.26 -18.78 7.89
CA SER A 199 -20.51 -19.31 7.32
C SER A 199 -20.39 -19.66 5.83
N LEU A 200 -19.59 -18.90 5.08
CA LEU A 200 -19.45 -19.04 3.63
C LEU A 200 -18.40 -20.08 3.23
N TYR A 201 -17.30 -20.19 4.00
CA TYR A 201 -16.16 -21.02 3.64
C TYR A 201 -16.05 -22.28 4.50
N GLN A 202 -15.73 -23.41 3.85
CA GLN A 202 -15.51 -24.68 4.56
C GLN A 202 -14.33 -24.63 5.54
N LYS A 203 -13.25 -23.91 5.17
CA LYS A 203 -12.08 -23.73 6.02
C LYS A 203 -12.29 -22.54 6.94
N LYS A 204 -12.86 -22.81 8.11
CA LYS A 204 -13.10 -21.80 9.15
C LYS A 204 -11.79 -21.23 9.70
N MET A 205 -11.83 -19.95 10.06
CA MET A 205 -10.79 -19.23 10.79
C MET A 205 -11.22 -19.10 12.25
N ASP A 206 -10.43 -19.69 13.14
CA ASP A 206 -10.54 -19.48 14.58
C ASP A 206 -9.59 -18.35 14.98
N LEU A 207 -10.08 -17.12 14.90
CA LEU A 207 -9.30 -15.90 15.14
C LEU A 207 -9.94 -15.10 16.26
N VAL A 208 -9.20 -14.88 17.35
CA VAL A 208 -9.62 -13.99 18.44
C VAL A 208 -9.29 -12.54 18.04
N ILE A 209 -10.28 -11.64 18.10
CA ILE A 209 -10.09 -10.25 17.68
C ILE A 209 -9.65 -9.39 18.87
N PHE A 210 -8.35 -9.14 18.98
CA PHE A 210 -7.75 -8.21 19.93
C PHE A 210 -7.03 -7.06 19.20
N ASN A 211 -6.53 -6.06 19.94
CA ASN A 211 -6.03 -4.80 19.35
C ASN A 211 -4.99 -5.01 18.23
N TYR A 212 -4.09 -5.98 18.37
CA TYR A 212 -3.12 -6.33 17.34
C TYR A 212 -3.78 -6.73 16.01
N VAL A 213 -4.82 -7.56 16.06
CA VAL A 213 -5.57 -8.00 14.89
C VAL A 213 -6.31 -6.83 14.26
N ILE A 214 -6.94 -5.97 15.07
CA ILE A 214 -7.65 -4.78 14.59
C ILE A 214 -6.69 -3.87 13.82
N GLU A 215 -5.52 -3.58 14.38
CA GLU A 215 -4.51 -2.78 13.70
C GLU A 215 -4.04 -3.42 12.38
N HIS A 216 -3.75 -4.73 12.39
CA HIS A 216 -3.19 -5.40 11.22
C HIS A 216 -4.22 -5.60 10.11
N VAL A 217 -5.48 -5.92 10.44
CA VAL A 217 -6.58 -5.95 9.48
C VAL A 217 -6.82 -4.56 8.89
N SER A 218 -6.78 -3.50 9.69
CA SER A 218 -6.92 -2.12 9.20
C SER A 218 -5.81 -1.71 8.24
N ARG A 219 -4.56 -2.04 8.57
CA ARG A 219 -3.39 -1.84 7.68
C ARG A 219 -3.56 -2.61 6.36
N LEU A 220 -3.99 -3.85 6.43
CA LEU A 220 -4.20 -4.70 5.25
C LEU A 220 -5.37 -4.21 4.39
N SER A 221 -6.50 -3.80 4.99
CA SER A 221 -7.64 -3.22 4.27
C SER A 221 -7.21 -1.97 3.49
N ARG A 222 -6.48 -1.06 4.15
CA ARG A 222 -5.89 0.12 3.51
C ARG A 222 -5.01 -0.25 2.31
N ILE A 223 -4.11 -1.24 2.46
CA ILE A 223 -3.20 -1.63 1.38
C ILE A 223 -3.96 -2.27 0.22
N ILE A 224 -4.92 -3.15 0.50
CA ILE A 224 -5.69 -3.87 -0.52
C ILE A 224 -6.51 -2.91 -1.39
N LYS A 225 -7.03 -1.83 -0.81
CA LYS A 225 -7.79 -0.80 -1.53
C LYS A 225 -6.93 0.15 -2.36
N GLN A 226 -5.62 0.22 -2.09
CA GLN A 226 -4.72 1.08 -2.85
C GLN A 226 -4.38 0.48 -4.22
N PRO A 227 -4.54 1.24 -5.32
CA PRO A 227 -4.12 0.77 -6.62
C PRO A 227 -2.60 0.58 -6.65
N TYR A 228 -2.16 -0.49 -7.31
CA TYR A 228 -0.75 -0.89 -7.44
C TYR A 228 -0.01 -1.08 -6.11
N ALA A 229 -0.72 -1.39 -5.04
CA ALA A 229 -0.14 -1.63 -3.73
C ALA A 229 0.22 -3.10 -3.51
N ASN A 230 1.19 -3.31 -2.62
CA ASN A 230 1.62 -4.63 -2.17
C ASN A 230 2.09 -4.54 -0.71
N ALA A 231 2.12 -5.68 -0.03
CA ALA A 231 2.61 -5.79 1.34
C ALA A 231 3.56 -6.98 1.46
N LEU A 232 4.74 -6.75 2.05
CA LEU A 232 5.60 -7.81 2.55
C LEU A 232 5.34 -7.96 4.06
N LEU A 233 4.67 -9.05 4.45
CA LEU A 233 4.31 -9.28 5.85
C LEU A 233 5.42 -10.05 6.56
N ILE A 234 6.19 -9.36 7.38
CA ILE A 234 7.31 -9.94 8.14
C ILE A 234 6.86 -10.17 9.59
N GLY A 235 7.11 -11.36 10.12
CA GLY A 235 6.79 -11.69 11.50
C GLY A 235 7.06 -13.15 11.82
N VAL A 236 7.06 -13.48 13.12
CA VAL A 236 7.22 -14.87 13.58
C VAL A 236 6.06 -15.75 13.12
N GLY A 237 6.30 -17.05 12.98
CA GLY A 237 5.25 -18.04 12.71
C GLY A 237 4.14 -17.98 13.78
N GLY A 238 2.88 -18.13 13.37
CA GLY A 238 1.74 -18.08 14.29
C GLY A 238 1.20 -16.68 14.62
N SER A 239 1.82 -15.60 14.13
CA SER A 239 1.35 -14.21 14.29
C SER A 239 0.02 -13.86 13.60
N GLY A 240 -0.62 -14.83 12.92
CA GLY A 240 -1.91 -14.60 12.26
C GLY A 240 -1.84 -13.83 10.94
N ARG A 241 -0.65 -13.56 10.37
CA ARG A 241 -0.45 -12.86 9.08
C ARG A 241 -1.40 -13.35 7.99
N GLN A 242 -1.41 -14.66 7.73
CA GLN A 242 -2.26 -15.25 6.69
C GLN A 242 -3.76 -15.09 7.00
N SER A 243 -4.17 -15.31 8.25
CA SER A 243 -5.57 -15.19 8.67
C SER A 243 -6.06 -13.74 8.55
N CYS A 244 -5.24 -12.76 8.96
CA CYS A 244 -5.56 -11.35 8.84
C CYS A 244 -5.69 -10.93 7.36
N THR A 245 -4.79 -11.41 6.48
CA THR A 245 -4.89 -11.11 5.03
C THR A 245 -6.13 -11.74 4.41
N ARG A 246 -6.49 -12.97 4.78
CA ARG A 246 -7.72 -13.60 4.31
C ARG A 246 -8.96 -12.82 4.73
N LEU A 247 -9.00 -12.40 5.99
CA LEU A 247 -10.10 -11.60 6.52
C LEU A 247 -10.19 -10.23 5.84
N ALA A 248 -9.07 -9.53 5.69
CA ALA A 248 -9.02 -8.24 4.99
C ALA A 248 -9.45 -8.34 3.52
N ALA A 249 -9.04 -9.41 2.82
CA ALA A 249 -9.50 -9.67 1.45
C ALA A 249 -11.01 -9.93 1.39
N HIS A 250 -11.56 -10.65 2.37
CA HIS A 250 -13.01 -10.87 2.47
C HIS A 250 -13.79 -9.59 2.77
N ILE A 251 -13.27 -8.75 3.67
CA ILE A 251 -13.86 -7.43 3.99
C ILE A 251 -13.95 -6.56 2.73
N ALA A 252 -12.92 -6.58 1.89
CA ALA A 252 -12.85 -5.82 0.65
C ALA A 252 -13.58 -6.50 -0.55
N ASP A 253 -14.30 -7.61 -0.31
CA ASP A 253 -14.94 -8.44 -1.35
C ASP A 253 -14.00 -8.87 -2.49
N ASN A 254 -12.73 -9.04 -2.18
CA ASN A 254 -11.71 -9.44 -3.15
C ASN A 254 -11.52 -10.95 -3.13
N LYS A 255 -11.48 -11.56 -4.33
CA LYS A 255 -11.23 -13.00 -4.45
C LYS A 255 -9.80 -13.32 -4.04
N LEU A 256 -9.67 -14.27 -3.12
CA LEU A 256 -8.36 -14.74 -2.69
C LEU A 256 -7.79 -15.76 -3.68
N PHE A 257 -6.59 -15.48 -4.20
CA PHE A 257 -5.80 -16.44 -4.96
C PHE A 257 -4.61 -16.91 -4.11
N THR A 258 -4.45 -18.23 -3.97
CA THR A 258 -3.31 -18.86 -3.28
C THR A 258 -2.89 -20.08 -4.07
N ILE A 259 -1.58 -20.33 -4.14
CA ILE A 259 -1.06 -21.55 -4.75
C ILE A 259 -1.12 -22.72 -3.75
N THR A 260 -1.34 -23.92 -4.26
CA THR A 260 -1.33 -25.16 -3.47
C THR A 260 -0.18 -26.03 -3.97
N LEU A 261 0.87 -26.16 -3.15
CA LEU A 261 1.99 -26.99 -3.52
C LEU A 261 1.64 -28.48 -3.43
N SER A 262 1.92 -29.20 -4.50
CA SER A 262 2.04 -30.65 -4.51
C SER A 262 3.51 -31.07 -4.54
N ASN A 263 3.80 -32.34 -4.25
CA ASN A 263 5.18 -32.87 -4.35
C ASN A 263 5.74 -32.72 -5.78
N SER A 264 4.88 -32.79 -6.80
CA SER A 264 5.21 -32.63 -8.21
C SER A 264 5.04 -31.20 -8.74
N TYR A 265 4.82 -30.20 -7.88
CA TYR A 265 4.66 -28.81 -8.32
C TYR A 265 5.93 -28.32 -8.99
N SER A 266 5.83 -28.07 -10.30
CA SER A 266 6.90 -27.70 -11.21
C SER A 266 6.76 -26.24 -11.66
N ARG A 267 7.78 -25.73 -12.35
CA ARG A 267 7.74 -24.41 -12.97
C ARG A 267 6.59 -24.21 -13.96
N GLU A 268 6.16 -25.27 -14.65
CA GLU A 268 5.01 -25.18 -15.56
C GLU A 268 3.70 -25.02 -14.77
N ALA A 269 3.54 -25.74 -13.65
CA ALA A 269 2.38 -25.54 -12.76
C ALA A 269 2.33 -24.11 -12.19
N TRP A 270 3.48 -23.54 -11.84
CA TRP A 270 3.58 -22.13 -11.45
C TRP A 270 3.12 -21.18 -12.55
N LYS A 271 3.58 -21.37 -13.78
CA LYS A 271 3.13 -20.55 -14.93
C LYS A 271 1.64 -20.70 -15.17
N ASP A 272 1.08 -21.90 -15.03
CA ASP A 272 -0.35 -22.14 -15.16
C ASP A 272 -1.15 -21.38 -14.10
N ASP A 273 -0.70 -21.41 -12.83
CA ASP A 273 -1.30 -20.64 -11.73
C ASP A 273 -1.21 -19.12 -11.99
N MET A 274 -0.05 -18.63 -12.45
CA MET A 274 0.12 -17.22 -12.81
C MET A 274 -0.78 -16.82 -13.97
N ARG A 275 -0.92 -17.66 -15.00
CA ARG A 275 -1.88 -17.44 -16.11
C ARG A 275 -3.30 -17.34 -15.59
N MET A 276 -3.72 -18.27 -14.71
CA MET A 276 -5.06 -18.28 -14.15
C MET A 276 -5.34 -17.02 -13.32
N MET A 277 -4.40 -16.64 -12.44
CA MET A 277 -4.50 -15.44 -11.62
C MET A 277 -4.60 -14.17 -12.47
N MET A 278 -3.72 -14.02 -13.47
CA MET A 278 -3.72 -12.84 -14.35
C MET A 278 -4.97 -12.78 -15.25
N LYS A 279 -5.48 -13.91 -15.73
CA LYS A 279 -6.76 -13.96 -16.47
C LYS A 279 -7.94 -13.54 -15.58
N GLN A 280 -7.98 -14.00 -14.33
CA GLN A 280 -9.01 -13.63 -13.37
C GLN A 280 -8.99 -12.13 -13.05
N ALA A 281 -7.82 -11.58 -12.73
CA ALA A 281 -7.67 -10.17 -12.37
C ALA A 281 -7.83 -9.23 -13.57
N GLY A 282 -7.28 -9.62 -14.73
CA GLY A 282 -7.29 -8.80 -15.95
C GLY A 282 -8.52 -9.01 -16.82
N ALA A 283 -8.65 -10.18 -17.44
CA ALA A 283 -9.68 -10.43 -18.46
C ALA A 283 -11.09 -10.53 -17.87
N SER A 284 -11.25 -11.13 -16.68
CA SER A 284 -12.55 -11.19 -15.99
C SER A 284 -12.84 -9.94 -15.15
N GLY A 285 -11.86 -9.04 -14.98
CA GLY A 285 -12.00 -7.83 -14.16
C GLY A 285 -12.34 -8.11 -12.69
N GLN A 286 -12.08 -9.33 -12.18
CA GLN A 286 -12.43 -9.70 -10.82
C GLN A 286 -11.36 -9.19 -9.84
N PRO A 287 -11.69 -8.31 -8.88
CA PRO A 287 -10.76 -7.88 -7.85
C PRO A 287 -10.14 -9.08 -7.12
N THR A 288 -8.82 -9.17 -7.12
CA THR A 288 -8.09 -10.37 -6.70
C THR A 288 -6.93 -10.00 -5.78
N VAL A 289 -6.83 -10.69 -4.64
CA VAL A 289 -5.69 -10.61 -3.73
C VAL A 289 -4.88 -11.90 -3.82
N PHE A 290 -3.62 -11.79 -4.24
CA PHE A 290 -2.68 -12.90 -4.28
C PHE A 290 -1.91 -13.02 -2.96
N ILE A 291 -2.00 -14.19 -2.30
CA ILE A 291 -1.17 -14.53 -1.14
C ILE A 291 -0.08 -15.51 -1.59
N PHE A 292 1.17 -15.12 -1.34
CA PHE A 292 2.35 -15.94 -1.57
C PHE A 292 3.16 -16.06 -0.27
N LEU A 293 3.45 -17.30 0.13
CA LEU A 293 4.12 -17.64 1.37
C LEU A 293 5.58 -18.04 1.11
N ASP A 294 6.43 -17.86 2.11
CA ASP A 294 7.82 -18.35 2.12
C ASP A 294 7.91 -19.87 1.90
N SER A 295 7.03 -20.64 2.55
CA SER A 295 6.91 -22.10 2.38
C SER A 295 6.50 -22.53 0.97
N GLN A 296 6.03 -21.59 0.14
CA GLN A 296 5.64 -21.86 -1.24
C GLN A 296 6.78 -21.61 -2.25
N ILE A 297 7.91 -21.05 -1.82
CA ILE A 297 9.06 -20.75 -2.68
C ILE A 297 9.86 -22.04 -2.90
N LYS A 298 9.66 -22.68 -4.05
CA LYS A 298 10.45 -23.85 -4.47
C LYS A 298 11.67 -23.47 -5.33
N GLU A 299 11.52 -22.46 -6.17
CA GLU A 299 12.56 -21.97 -7.08
C GLU A 299 12.68 -20.45 -6.97
N GLU A 300 13.90 -19.92 -7.10
CA GLU A 300 14.15 -18.47 -7.09
C GLU A 300 13.43 -17.75 -8.24
N SER A 301 13.21 -18.47 -9.36
CA SER A 301 12.50 -17.96 -10.54
C SER A 301 11.07 -17.47 -10.22
N PHE A 302 10.42 -17.99 -9.17
CA PHE A 302 9.08 -17.53 -8.77
C PHE A 302 9.12 -16.09 -8.26
N LEU A 303 10.20 -15.71 -7.56
CA LEU A 303 10.38 -14.35 -7.07
C LEU A 303 10.71 -13.38 -8.21
N GLU A 304 11.40 -13.85 -9.25
CA GLU A 304 11.63 -13.07 -10.47
C GLU A 304 10.31 -12.74 -11.17
N ASP A 305 9.42 -13.74 -11.31
CA ASP A 305 8.10 -13.55 -11.91
C ASP A 305 7.22 -12.58 -11.10
N ILE A 306 7.21 -12.70 -9.76
CA ILE A 306 6.52 -11.75 -8.88
C ILE A 306 7.10 -10.34 -9.03
N SER A 307 8.43 -10.21 -9.10
CA SER A 307 9.10 -8.93 -9.33
C SER A 307 8.68 -8.31 -10.67
N ASN A 308 8.53 -9.11 -11.72
CA ASN A 308 8.05 -8.63 -13.02
C ASN A 308 6.59 -8.14 -12.92
N ILE A 309 5.70 -8.88 -12.25
CA ILE A 309 4.32 -8.42 -11.99
C ILE A 309 4.31 -7.07 -11.26
N LEU A 310 5.15 -6.88 -10.24
CA LEU A 310 5.18 -5.64 -9.45
C LEU A 310 5.80 -4.45 -10.20
N ASN A 311 6.73 -4.70 -11.11
CA ASN A 311 7.47 -3.65 -11.83
C ASN A 311 6.84 -3.27 -13.17
N THR A 312 6.44 -4.26 -13.97
CA THR A 312 5.93 -4.08 -15.33
C THR A 312 4.47 -4.52 -15.49
N GLY A 313 3.93 -5.29 -14.55
CA GLY A 313 2.57 -5.85 -14.66
C GLY A 313 2.46 -7.06 -15.58
N GLU A 314 3.59 -7.59 -16.08
CA GLU A 314 3.62 -8.73 -16.99
C GLU A 314 4.70 -9.74 -16.60
N ILE A 315 4.48 -11.02 -16.90
CA ILE A 315 5.52 -12.04 -16.86
C ILE A 315 5.93 -12.36 -18.31
N PRO A 316 7.22 -12.21 -18.68
CA PRO A 316 7.67 -12.49 -20.04
C PRO A 316 7.38 -13.93 -20.48
N ASN A 317 6.86 -14.09 -21.70
CA ASN A 317 6.53 -15.40 -22.29
C ASN A 317 5.56 -16.24 -21.46
N LEU A 318 4.68 -15.60 -20.67
CA LEU A 318 3.67 -16.30 -19.89
C LEU A 318 2.53 -16.84 -20.75
N PHE A 319 2.03 -16.02 -21.68
CA PHE A 319 0.93 -16.35 -22.59
C PHE A 319 1.46 -16.65 -23.99
N PRO A 320 0.97 -17.71 -24.66
CA PRO A 320 1.26 -17.93 -26.07
C PRO A 320 0.53 -16.89 -26.95
N SER A 321 1.01 -16.68 -28.18
CA SER A 321 0.57 -15.56 -29.04
C SER A 321 -0.93 -15.56 -29.36
N ASP A 322 -1.53 -16.74 -29.48
CA ASP A 322 -2.97 -16.96 -29.68
C ASP A 322 -3.81 -16.57 -28.45
N GLU A 323 -3.33 -16.87 -27.24
CA GLU A 323 -4.00 -16.42 -26.01
C GLU A 323 -3.89 -14.91 -25.83
N VAL A 324 -2.78 -14.29 -26.21
CA VAL A 324 -2.60 -12.83 -26.09
C VAL A 324 -3.64 -12.07 -26.92
N GLU A 325 -3.96 -12.53 -28.12
CA GLU A 325 -5.00 -11.92 -28.97
C GLU A 325 -6.38 -12.00 -28.29
N THR A 326 -6.73 -13.19 -27.78
CA THR A 326 -7.99 -13.41 -27.06
C THR A 326 -8.11 -12.54 -25.81
N LEU A 327 -7.03 -12.41 -25.04
CA LEU A 327 -7.00 -11.56 -23.83
C LEU A 327 -7.11 -10.07 -24.19
N THR A 328 -6.45 -9.66 -25.28
CA THR A 328 -6.52 -8.29 -25.78
C THR A 328 -7.95 -7.93 -26.14
N ASP A 329 -8.67 -8.80 -26.83
CA ASP A 329 -10.08 -8.56 -27.18
C ASP A 329 -10.98 -8.52 -25.94
N ALA A 330 -10.72 -9.36 -24.92
CA ALA A 330 -11.46 -9.34 -23.67
C ALA A 330 -11.31 -8.00 -22.93
N VAL A 331 -10.08 -7.46 -22.81
CA VAL A 331 -9.86 -6.18 -22.11
C VAL A 331 -10.23 -4.96 -22.96
N LYS A 332 -10.31 -5.10 -24.29
CA LYS A 332 -10.64 -4.00 -25.21
C LYS A 332 -12.05 -3.47 -25.01
N ALA A 333 -13.01 -4.32 -24.63
CA ALA A 333 -14.36 -3.88 -24.29
C ALA A 333 -14.34 -2.96 -23.06
N THR A 334 -13.73 -3.43 -21.96
CA THR A 334 -13.58 -2.67 -20.72
C THR A 334 -12.78 -1.39 -20.92
N ALA A 335 -11.71 -1.43 -21.72
CA ALA A 335 -10.91 -0.26 -22.04
C ALA A 335 -11.70 0.81 -22.79
N LYS A 336 -12.57 0.41 -23.75
CA LYS A 336 -13.45 1.36 -24.46
C LYS A 336 -14.50 1.99 -23.55
N GLU A 337 -14.99 1.25 -22.55
CA GLU A 337 -15.93 1.78 -21.56
C GLU A 337 -15.25 2.78 -20.61
N ALA A 338 -13.97 2.59 -20.32
CA ALA A 338 -13.20 3.47 -19.42
C ALA A 338 -12.79 4.82 -20.04
N GLY A 339 -12.92 4.99 -21.36
CA GLY A 339 -12.64 6.24 -22.10
C GLY A 339 -11.25 6.30 -22.73
#